data_AF-A0A329ZK36-F1
#
_entry.id   AF-A0A329ZK36-F1
#
_cell.length_a   1.000
_cell.length_b   1.000
_cell.length_c   1.000
_cell.angle_alpha   90.00
_cell.angle_beta   90.00
_cell.angle_gamma   90.00
#
_symmetry.space_group_name_H-M   'P 1'
#
loop_
_entity.id
_entity.type
_entity.pdbx_description
1 polymer ?
#
loop_
_entity_poly.entity_id
_entity_poly.type
_entity_poly.pdbx_seq_one_letter_code
_entity_poly.pdbx_strand_id
1 'polypeptide(L)'
;MPHLSFHLLIFLFLCGMVCIFASVFVVKIYDKNYFVRSRAKYSLSLASTFAFIIAWYAQYWDLSLESLLSFALLVIFLILFFAMALLDYKYFALPNKLLAVFFFLCIAITYFLGTQPLEDSLSTVGLFFLLKLCMESLSQKPMLGEADIVVLGGIGAVFGIFGCLKIVFLGSCISLACVVFHALKNNQSLRDTKIAFVSYLFLGTLGFILIESIFREFYV
;
A
#
# COMPACT_ATOMS: atom_id res chain seq x y z
N MET A 1 -20.39 -18.38 -20.79
CA MET A 1 -19.97 -17.92 -22.14
C MET A 1 -19.55 -16.46 -22.05
N PRO A 2 -18.49 -16.05 -22.75
CA PRO A 2 -17.71 -14.85 -22.48
C PRO A 2 -18.29 -13.66 -23.26
N HIS A 3 -19.18 -12.91 -22.63
CA HIS A 3 -19.33 -11.51 -22.95
C HIS A 3 -18.81 -10.72 -21.76
N LEU A 4 -17.48 -10.71 -21.64
CA LEU A 4 -16.78 -9.62 -20.96
C LEU A 4 -17.29 -8.35 -21.66
N SER A 5 -18.28 -7.69 -21.08
CA SER A 5 -18.94 -6.56 -21.74
C SER A 5 -17.85 -5.54 -22.04
N PHE A 6 -17.64 -5.26 -23.32
CA PHE A 6 -16.62 -4.33 -23.84
C PHE A 6 -16.61 -3.00 -23.05
N HIS A 7 -17.78 -2.58 -22.57
CA HIS A 7 -17.97 -1.45 -21.66
C HIS A 7 -17.24 -1.57 -20.30
N LEU A 8 -17.16 -2.78 -19.72
CA LEU A 8 -16.42 -3.05 -18.48
C LEU A 8 -14.91 -2.96 -18.69
N LEU A 9 -14.40 -3.51 -19.81
CA LEU A 9 -12.99 -3.39 -20.18
C LEU A 9 -12.62 -1.91 -20.41
N ILE A 10 -13.49 -1.16 -21.08
CA ILE A 10 -13.33 0.29 -21.28
C ILE A 10 -13.40 1.04 -19.96
N PHE A 11 -14.31 0.69 -19.05
CA PHE A 11 -14.43 1.34 -17.74
C PHE A 11 -13.20 1.08 -16.86
N LEU A 12 -12.72 -0.17 -16.81
CA LEU A 12 -11.50 -0.54 -16.10
C LEU A 12 -10.26 0.13 -16.69
N PHE A 13 -10.19 0.23 -18.03
CA PHE A 13 -9.14 0.95 -18.73
C PHE A 13 -9.18 2.46 -18.45
N LEU A 14 -10.36 3.07 -18.42
CA LEU A 14 -10.56 4.49 -18.09
C LEU A 14 -10.20 4.79 -16.64
N CYS A 15 -10.64 3.96 -15.68
CA CYS A 15 -10.21 4.07 -14.28
C CYS A 15 -8.69 3.95 -14.16
N GLY A 16 -8.09 2.97 -14.86
CA GLY A 16 -6.63 2.84 -14.93
C GLY A 16 -5.92 4.08 -15.46
N MET A 17 -6.41 4.65 -16.56
CA MET A 17 -5.89 5.90 -17.11
C MET A 17 -6.00 7.05 -16.11
N VAL A 18 -7.19 7.27 -15.51
CA VAL A 18 -7.42 8.35 -14.52
C VAL A 18 -6.48 8.22 -13.32
N CYS A 19 -6.20 7.00 -12.89
CA CYS A 19 -5.35 6.72 -11.74
C CYS A 19 -3.85 6.83 -12.04
N ILE A 20 -3.42 6.45 -13.25
CA ILE A 20 -2.07 6.76 -13.75
C ILE A 20 -1.89 8.27 -13.84
N PHE A 21 -2.89 8.99 -14.36
CA PHE A 21 -2.89 10.44 -14.39
C PHE A 21 -2.86 11.04 -12.99
N ALA A 22 -3.64 10.52 -12.03
CA ALA A 22 -3.70 11.01 -10.66
C ALA A 22 -2.38 10.77 -9.90
N SER A 23 -1.78 9.59 -10.00
CA SER A 23 -0.48 9.29 -9.37
C SER A 23 0.65 10.13 -9.98
N VAL A 24 0.70 10.27 -11.31
CA VAL A 24 1.66 11.16 -11.99
C VAL A 24 1.41 12.62 -11.60
N PHE A 25 0.16 13.04 -11.44
CA PHE A 25 -0.20 14.39 -11.04
C PHE A 25 0.18 14.68 -9.58
N VAL A 26 -0.07 13.74 -8.66
CA VAL A 26 0.37 13.84 -7.26
C VAL A 26 1.89 13.96 -7.20
N VAL A 27 2.63 13.09 -7.90
CA VAL A 27 4.09 13.19 -7.96
C VAL A 27 4.56 14.51 -8.58
N LYS A 28 3.86 15.03 -9.61
CA LYS A 28 4.15 16.32 -10.23
C LYS A 28 3.87 17.51 -9.32
N ILE A 29 2.84 17.45 -8.48
CA ILE A 29 2.54 18.48 -7.47
C ILE A 29 3.67 18.54 -6.44
N TYR A 30 4.17 17.38 -6.01
CA TYR A 30 5.18 17.30 -4.96
C TYR A 30 6.63 17.42 -5.48
N ASP A 31 6.88 17.25 -6.78
CA ASP A 31 8.22 17.44 -7.36
C ASP A 31 8.19 18.09 -8.77
N LYS A 32 8.55 19.39 -8.81
CA LYS A 32 8.64 20.19 -10.05
C LYS A 32 9.77 19.74 -11.00
N ASN A 33 10.80 19.04 -10.52
CA ASN A 33 11.99 18.67 -11.31
C ASN A 33 11.96 17.21 -11.82
N TYR A 34 10.89 16.45 -11.56
CA TYR A 34 10.81 15.00 -11.75
C TYR A 34 10.50 14.53 -13.19
N PHE A 35 9.98 15.42 -14.04
CA PHE A 35 9.11 15.01 -15.15
C PHE A 35 9.81 14.37 -16.38
N VAL A 36 11.14 14.39 -16.45
CA VAL A 36 11.87 14.12 -17.70
C VAL A 36 12.52 12.73 -17.78
N ARG A 37 12.92 12.09 -16.67
CA ARG A 37 13.78 10.87 -16.73
C ARG A 37 13.15 9.54 -16.28
N SER A 38 11.99 9.56 -15.61
CA SER A 38 11.44 8.34 -14.96
C SER A 38 10.06 7.89 -15.42
N ARG A 39 9.57 8.36 -16.58
CA ARG A 39 8.22 8.01 -17.09
C ARG A 39 8.00 6.49 -17.23
N ALA A 40 8.94 5.77 -17.84
CA ALA A 40 8.73 4.38 -18.25
C ALA A 40 8.74 3.37 -17.09
N LYS A 41 9.55 3.60 -16.04
CA LYS A 41 9.69 2.65 -14.93
C LYS A 41 8.49 2.69 -13.98
N TYR A 42 7.96 3.88 -13.71
CA TYR A 42 6.77 4.03 -12.86
C TYR A 42 5.47 3.77 -13.60
N SER A 43 5.38 4.08 -14.90
CA SER A 43 4.22 3.68 -15.70
C SER A 43 4.08 2.17 -15.78
N LEU A 44 5.20 1.42 -15.79
CA LEU A 44 5.19 -0.05 -15.78
C LEU A 44 4.73 -0.63 -14.44
N SER A 45 5.20 -0.07 -13.32
CA SER A 45 4.78 -0.47 -11.96
C SER A 45 3.32 -0.12 -11.67
N LEU A 46 2.82 0.99 -12.22
CA LEU A 46 1.41 1.34 -12.19
C LEU A 46 0.60 0.39 -13.09
N ALA A 47 1.07 0.11 -14.31
CA ALA A 47 0.42 -0.83 -15.20
C ALA A 47 0.32 -2.24 -14.61
N SER A 48 1.34 -2.71 -13.86
CA SER A 48 1.32 -4.03 -13.21
C SER A 48 0.39 -4.06 -12.00
N THR A 49 0.33 -3.00 -11.19
CA THR A 49 -0.66 -2.90 -10.10
C THR A 49 -2.08 -2.83 -10.66
N PHE A 50 -2.29 -2.14 -11.79
CA PHE A 50 -3.56 -2.15 -12.51
C PHE A 50 -3.93 -3.51 -13.09
N ALA A 51 -3.01 -4.20 -13.75
CA ALA A 51 -3.25 -5.54 -14.28
C ALA A 51 -3.65 -6.53 -13.16
N PHE A 52 -3.02 -6.39 -11.99
CA PHE A 52 -3.34 -7.20 -10.81
C PHE A 52 -4.74 -6.90 -10.25
N ILE A 53 -5.09 -5.62 -10.15
CA ILE A 53 -6.42 -5.16 -9.71
C ILE A 53 -7.52 -5.60 -10.69
N ILE A 54 -7.26 -5.55 -12.01
CA ILE A 54 -8.18 -6.03 -13.05
C ILE A 54 -8.35 -7.54 -12.98
N ALA A 55 -7.26 -8.30 -12.77
CA ALA A 55 -7.31 -9.75 -12.59
C ALA A 55 -8.11 -10.15 -11.33
N TRP A 56 -7.90 -9.44 -10.21
CA TRP A 56 -8.69 -9.63 -8.99
C TRP A 56 -10.17 -9.38 -9.20
N TYR A 57 -10.52 -8.30 -9.91
CA TYR A 57 -11.92 -7.93 -10.12
C TYR A 57 -12.63 -8.88 -11.09
N ALA A 58 -11.93 -9.37 -12.11
CA ALA A 58 -12.46 -10.37 -13.04
C ALA A 58 -12.87 -11.68 -12.32
N GLN A 59 -12.36 -11.91 -11.11
CA GLN A 59 -12.67 -13.06 -10.27
C GLN A 59 -13.99 -12.91 -9.48
N TYR A 60 -14.43 -11.68 -9.19
CA TYR A 60 -15.72 -11.40 -8.52
C TYR A 60 -16.78 -11.07 -9.58
N TRP A 61 -17.41 -12.11 -10.12
CA TRP A 61 -18.32 -12.06 -11.27
C TRP A 61 -19.68 -11.37 -11.00
N ASP A 62 -19.98 -10.98 -9.75
CA ASP A 62 -21.23 -10.30 -9.40
C ASP A 62 -21.07 -8.77 -9.35
N LEU A 63 -21.60 -8.12 -10.39
CA LEU A 63 -21.72 -6.66 -10.52
C LEU A 63 -22.89 -6.13 -9.65
N SER A 64 -22.69 -6.07 -8.34
CA SER A 64 -23.51 -5.20 -7.49
C SER A 64 -22.90 -3.79 -7.44
N LEU A 65 -23.74 -2.77 -7.19
CA LEU A 65 -23.24 -1.39 -7.05
C LEU A 65 -22.30 -1.25 -5.84
N GLU A 66 -22.52 -2.07 -4.81
CA GLU A 66 -21.66 -2.16 -3.62
C GLU A 66 -20.30 -2.77 -3.92
N SER A 67 -20.23 -3.80 -4.80
CA SER A 67 -18.95 -4.41 -5.20
C SER A 67 -18.13 -3.46 -6.07
N LEU A 68 -18.77 -2.69 -6.95
CA LEU A 68 -18.14 -1.62 -7.73
C LEU A 68 -17.57 -0.50 -6.86
N LEU A 69 -18.32 -0.03 -5.86
CA LEU A 69 -17.88 1.03 -4.96
C LEU A 69 -16.69 0.57 -4.10
N SER A 70 -16.80 -0.62 -3.51
CA SER A 70 -15.73 -1.22 -2.69
C SER A 70 -14.45 -1.39 -3.50
N PHE A 71 -14.58 -1.84 -4.75
CA PHE A 71 -13.46 -1.95 -5.68
C PHE A 71 -12.82 -0.60 -6.01
N ALA A 72 -13.62 0.40 -6.36
CA ALA A 72 -13.12 1.74 -6.66
C ALA A 72 -12.35 2.33 -5.47
N LEU A 73 -12.85 2.16 -4.25
CA LEU A 73 -12.18 2.62 -3.04
C LEU A 73 -10.87 1.88 -2.78
N LEU A 74 -10.83 0.55 -2.99
CA LEU A 74 -9.60 -0.25 -2.88
C LEU A 74 -8.55 0.18 -3.91
N VAL A 75 -8.97 0.48 -5.15
CA VAL A 75 -8.09 1.01 -6.20
C VAL A 75 -7.48 2.33 -5.75
N ILE A 76 -8.30 3.27 -5.27
CA ILE A 76 -7.84 4.57 -4.76
C ILE A 76 -6.86 4.39 -3.60
N PHE A 77 -7.15 3.47 -2.68
CA PHE A 77 -6.25 3.11 -1.58
C PHE A 77 -4.88 2.64 -2.10
N LEU A 78 -4.86 1.69 -3.04
CA LEU A 78 -3.61 1.16 -3.58
C LEU A 78 -2.78 2.23 -4.31
N ILE A 79 -3.43 3.14 -5.04
CA ILE A 79 -2.74 4.23 -5.73
C ILE A 79 -2.14 5.21 -4.73
N LEU A 80 -2.90 5.58 -3.72
CA LEU A 80 -2.46 6.53 -2.71
C LEU A 80 -1.32 5.94 -1.89
N PHE A 81 -1.43 4.66 -1.53
CA PHE A 81 -0.38 3.93 -0.83
C PHE A 81 0.87 3.78 -1.71
N PHE A 82 0.72 3.48 -2.99
CA PHE A 82 1.85 3.46 -3.92
C PHE A 82 2.52 4.83 -4.03
N ALA A 83 1.76 5.92 -4.10
CA ALA A 83 2.32 7.28 -4.12
C ALA A 83 3.12 7.58 -2.84
N MET A 84 2.61 7.19 -1.66
CA MET A 84 3.34 7.29 -0.40
C MET A 84 4.60 6.43 -0.39
N ALA A 85 4.54 5.19 -0.86
CA ALA A 85 5.69 4.31 -1.02
C ALA A 85 6.78 4.97 -1.90
N LEU A 86 6.41 5.58 -3.03
CA LEU A 86 7.37 6.29 -3.87
C LEU A 86 8.02 7.49 -3.18
N LEU A 87 7.24 8.25 -2.41
CA LEU A 87 7.75 9.40 -1.65
C LEU A 87 8.69 8.94 -0.53
N ASP A 88 8.32 7.88 0.18
CA ASP A 88 9.15 7.28 1.23
C ASP A 88 10.46 6.72 0.67
N TYR A 89 10.43 6.01 -0.47
CA TYR A 89 11.63 5.51 -1.13
C TYR A 89 12.64 6.61 -1.48
N LYS A 90 12.15 7.79 -1.87
CA LYS A 90 13.00 8.87 -2.35
C LYS A 90 13.41 9.86 -1.26
N TYR A 91 12.48 10.23 -0.39
CA TYR A 91 12.64 11.32 0.56
C TYR A 91 12.73 10.84 2.01
N PHE A 92 12.41 9.57 2.30
CA PHE A 92 12.30 9.02 3.66
C PHE A 92 11.40 9.87 4.57
N ALA A 93 10.42 10.55 3.97
CA ALA A 93 9.51 11.47 4.65
C ALA A 93 8.17 11.51 3.93
N LEU A 94 7.08 11.51 4.70
CA LEU A 94 5.73 11.58 4.18
C LEU A 94 5.09 12.94 4.50
N PRO A 95 4.47 13.62 3.53
CA PRO A 95 3.78 14.88 3.78
C PRO A 95 2.51 14.64 4.61
N ASN A 96 2.37 15.36 5.73
CA ASN A 96 1.26 15.20 6.68
C ASN A 96 -0.13 15.28 6.02
N LYS A 97 -0.31 16.13 4.99
CA LYS A 97 -1.57 16.23 4.25
C LYS A 97 -1.93 14.93 3.54
N LEU A 98 -0.95 14.27 2.92
CA LEU A 98 -1.14 13.01 2.21
C LEU A 98 -1.43 11.88 3.19
N LEU A 99 -0.71 11.86 4.32
CA LEU A 99 -0.92 10.90 5.40
C LEU A 99 -2.34 11.00 5.98
N ALA A 100 -2.83 12.22 6.23
CA ALA A 100 -4.18 12.45 6.71
C ALA A 100 -5.23 11.97 5.69
N VAL A 101 -5.07 12.33 4.41
CA VAL A 101 -5.97 11.87 3.33
C VAL A 101 -6.00 10.34 3.25
N PHE A 102 -4.84 9.69 3.36
CA PHE A 102 -4.75 8.23 3.37
C PHE A 102 -5.48 7.62 4.56
N PHE A 103 -5.25 8.14 5.76
CA PHE A 103 -5.89 7.63 6.97
C PHE A 103 -7.42 7.76 6.90
N PHE A 104 -7.94 8.92 6.50
CA PHE A 104 -9.39 9.12 6.34
C PHE A 104 -9.99 8.24 5.25
N LEU A 105 -9.26 8.00 4.16
CA LEU A 105 -9.68 7.07 3.11
C LEU A 105 -9.82 5.64 3.66
N CYS A 106 -8.86 5.19 4.47
CA CYS A 106 -8.92 3.86 5.10
C CYS A 106 -10.16 3.71 5.99
N ILE A 107 -10.46 4.72 6.83
CA ILE A 107 -11.66 4.72 7.67
C ILE A 107 -12.94 4.70 6.81
N ALA A 108 -12.96 5.46 5.71
CA ALA A 108 -14.10 5.47 4.79
C ALA A 108 -14.32 4.09 4.14
N ILE A 109 -13.27 3.45 3.61
CA ILE A 109 -13.33 2.10 3.03
C ILE A 109 -14.00 1.12 3.98
N THR A 110 -13.56 1.12 5.23
CA THR A 110 -14.01 0.17 6.23
C THR A 110 -15.43 0.42 6.71
N TYR A 111 -15.84 1.70 6.74
CA TYR A 111 -17.24 2.05 7.00
C TYR A 111 -18.17 1.49 5.92
N PHE A 112 -17.77 1.57 4.65
CA PHE A 112 -18.56 0.99 3.54
C PHE A 112 -18.51 -0.54 3.51
N LEU A 113 -17.43 -1.16 3.99
CA LEU A 113 -17.29 -2.61 4.09
C LEU A 113 -18.00 -3.20 5.33
N GLY A 114 -18.55 -2.38 6.22
CA GLY A 114 -19.29 -2.83 7.41
C GLY A 114 -18.42 -3.50 8.49
N THR A 115 -17.11 -3.28 8.48
CA THR A 115 -16.19 -3.77 9.52
C THR A 115 -16.11 -2.79 10.70
N GLN A 116 -15.55 -3.19 11.85
CA GLN A 116 -15.33 -2.33 13.02
C GLN A 116 -14.04 -1.51 12.86
N PRO A 117 -14.08 -0.33 12.22
CA PRO A 117 -12.91 0.24 11.59
C PRO A 117 -11.98 0.97 12.57
N LEU A 118 -12.60 1.60 13.56
CA LEU A 118 -11.93 2.43 14.55
C LEU A 118 -11.23 1.56 15.60
N GLU A 119 -11.85 0.47 16.02
CA GLU A 119 -11.29 -0.44 17.03
C GLU A 119 -10.00 -1.09 16.51
N ASP A 120 -10.04 -1.64 15.29
CA ASP A 120 -8.87 -2.24 14.66
C ASP A 120 -7.77 -1.20 14.38
N SER A 121 -8.15 -0.01 13.92
CA SER A 121 -7.20 1.08 13.69
C SER A 121 -6.51 1.54 14.97
N LEU A 122 -7.29 1.83 16.03
CA LEU A 122 -6.79 2.25 17.34
C LEU A 122 -5.93 1.18 17.99
N SER A 123 -6.34 -0.09 17.90
CA SER A 123 -5.58 -1.22 18.43
C SER A 123 -4.24 -1.36 17.71
N THR A 124 -4.24 -1.19 16.38
CA THR A 124 -3.01 -1.24 15.58
C THR A 124 -2.08 -0.06 15.91
N VAL A 125 -2.60 1.16 15.97
CA VAL A 125 -1.83 2.35 16.38
C VAL A 125 -1.26 2.16 17.79
N GLY A 126 -2.08 1.72 18.75
CA GLY A 126 -1.68 1.48 20.13
C GLY A 126 -0.59 0.41 20.23
N LEU A 127 -0.74 -0.71 19.51
CA LEU A 127 0.25 -1.79 19.48
C LEU A 127 1.60 -1.29 18.97
N PHE A 128 1.64 -0.63 17.81
CA PHE A 128 2.89 -0.17 17.23
C PHE A 128 3.50 1.02 17.98
N PHE A 129 2.67 1.85 18.63
CA PHE A 129 3.16 2.88 19.52
C PHE A 129 3.81 2.30 20.77
N LEU A 130 3.20 1.30 21.42
CA LEU A 130 3.82 0.57 22.54
C LEU A 130 5.12 -0.12 22.10
N LEU A 131 5.11 -0.75 20.93
CA LEU A 131 6.30 -1.39 20.37
C LEU A 131 7.42 -0.36 20.13
N LYS A 132 7.09 0.82 19.60
CA LYS A 132 8.03 1.94 19.47
C LYS A 132 8.62 2.32 20.83
N LEU A 133 7.79 2.54 21.85
CA LEU A 133 8.26 2.91 23.19
C LEU A 133 9.20 1.87 23.79
N CYS A 134 8.86 0.58 23.70
CA CYS A 134 9.70 -0.51 24.18
C CYS A 134 11.04 -0.56 23.45
N MET A 135 11.02 -0.45 22.11
CA MET A 135 12.24 -0.54 21.29
C MET A 135 13.15 0.68 21.48
N GLU A 136 12.59 1.87 21.60
CA GLU A 136 13.35 3.11 21.86
C GLU A 136 13.94 3.10 23.27
N SER A 137 13.22 2.55 24.26
CA SER A 137 13.75 2.37 25.63
C SER A 137 14.93 1.40 25.67
N LEU A 138 14.93 0.34 24.84
CA LEU A 138 15.99 -0.66 24.81
C LEU A 138 17.21 -0.20 23.99
N SER A 139 16.96 0.46 22.85
CA SER A 139 18.01 0.81 21.88
C SER A 139 18.57 2.22 22.07
N GLN A 140 17.91 3.06 22.89
CA GLN A 140 18.21 4.49 23.07
C GLN A 140 18.31 5.27 21.75
N LYS A 141 17.64 4.78 20.69
CA LYS A 141 17.64 5.38 19.36
C LYS A 141 16.22 5.42 18.83
N PRO A 142 15.85 6.48 18.09
CA PRO A 142 14.55 6.53 17.42
C PRO A 142 14.50 5.41 16.38
N MET A 143 13.51 4.52 16.49
CA MET A 143 13.39 3.35 15.62
C MET A 143 12.26 3.46 14.61
N LEU A 144 11.10 4.01 15.01
CA LEU A 144 9.90 4.06 14.18
C LEU A 144 9.34 5.49 14.09
N GLY A 145 9.08 5.96 12.88
CA GLY A 145 8.51 7.28 12.64
C GLY A 145 7.05 7.35 13.08
N GLU A 146 6.59 8.52 13.50
CA GLU A 146 5.16 8.73 13.82
C GLU A 146 4.28 8.57 12.57
N ALA A 147 4.79 9.00 11.41
CA ALA A 147 4.10 8.80 10.13
C ALA A 147 3.89 7.31 9.82
N ASP A 148 4.87 6.46 10.14
CA ASP A 148 4.78 5.01 9.92
C ASP A 148 3.66 4.39 10.76
N ILE A 149 3.52 4.83 12.02
CA ILE A 149 2.45 4.37 12.92
C ILE A 149 1.08 4.76 12.37
N VAL A 150 0.93 5.96 11.80
CA VAL A 150 -0.35 6.37 11.20
C VAL A 150 -0.67 5.56 9.93
N VAL A 151 0.32 5.26 9.09
CA VAL A 151 0.14 4.37 7.94
C VAL A 151 -0.31 2.99 8.42
N LEU A 152 0.35 2.43 9.45
CA LEU A 152 -0.03 1.16 10.04
C LEU A 152 -1.44 1.18 10.62
N GLY A 153 -1.84 2.27 11.28
CA GLY A 153 -3.21 2.48 11.74
C GLY A 153 -4.24 2.45 10.62
N GLY A 154 -3.93 3.05 9.48
CA GLY A 154 -4.78 3.01 8.29
C GLY A 154 -4.88 1.60 7.68
N ILE A 155 -3.77 0.88 7.60
CA ILE A 155 -3.75 -0.52 7.12
C ILE A 155 -4.49 -1.43 8.09
N GLY A 156 -4.31 -1.22 9.40
CA GLY A 156 -5.02 -1.92 10.47
C GLY A 156 -6.53 -1.73 10.38
N ALA A 157 -7.00 -0.53 10.03
CA ALA A 157 -8.42 -0.31 9.76
C ALA A 157 -8.91 -1.23 8.62
N VAL A 158 -8.20 -1.26 7.49
CA VAL A 158 -8.63 -1.95 6.26
C VAL A 158 -8.56 -3.47 6.37
N PHE A 159 -7.50 -3.99 6.97
CA PHE A 159 -7.21 -5.44 6.99
C PHE A 159 -7.33 -6.07 8.38
N GLY A 160 -7.74 -5.30 9.39
CA GLY A 160 -7.73 -5.71 10.79
C GLY A 160 -6.30 -5.81 11.36
N ILE A 161 -6.21 -5.99 12.68
CA ILE A 161 -4.92 -6.09 13.37
C ILE A 161 -4.07 -7.27 12.88
N PHE A 162 -4.68 -8.45 12.70
CA PHE A 162 -3.96 -9.63 12.24
C PHE A 162 -3.51 -9.53 10.78
N GLY A 163 -4.34 -8.94 9.90
CA GLY A 163 -3.96 -8.65 8.53
C GLY A 163 -2.78 -7.68 8.48
N CYS A 164 -2.83 -6.61 9.28
CA CYS A 164 -1.72 -5.67 9.40
C CYS A 164 -0.42 -6.35 9.87
N LEU A 165 -0.48 -7.25 10.85
CA LEU A 165 0.70 -8.00 11.31
C LEU A 165 1.28 -8.89 10.21
N LYS A 166 0.44 -9.59 9.44
CA LYS A 166 0.89 -10.39 8.28
C LYS A 166 1.57 -9.50 7.22
N ILE A 167 0.99 -8.33 6.93
CA ILE A 167 1.53 -7.35 5.98
C ILE A 167 2.90 -6.84 6.44
N VAL A 168 3.03 -6.45 7.72
CA VAL A 168 4.30 -5.97 8.30
C VAL A 168 5.36 -7.07 8.26
N PHE A 169 4.98 -8.31 8.57
CA PHE A 169 5.88 -9.46 8.50
C PHE A 169 6.40 -9.68 7.07
N LEU A 170 5.50 -9.75 6.08
CA LEU A 170 5.88 -9.91 4.67
C LEU A 170 6.77 -8.76 4.19
N GLY A 171 6.39 -7.51 4.49
CA GLY A 171 7.18 -6.33 4.13
C GLY A 171 8.58 -6.35 4.78
N SER A 172 8.67 -6.79 6.03
CA SER A 172 9.95 -6.92 6.75
C SER A 172 10.86 -7.99 6.14
N CYS A 173 10.30 -9.13 5.73
CA CYS A 173 11.07 -10.17 5.03
C CYS A 173 11.61 -9.67 3.68
N ILE A 174 10.79 -8.97 2.89
CA ILE A 174 11.21 -8.40 1.60
C ILE A 174 12.30 -7.34 1.82
N SER A 175 12.09 -6.46 2.79
CA SER A 175 13.06 -5.42 3.18
C SER A 175 14.40 -6.04 3.57
N LEU A 176 14.39 -7.05 4.44
CA LEU A 176 15.61 -7.75 4.89
C LEU A 176 16.36 -8.36 3.70
N ALA A 177 15.66 -9.06 2.81
CA ALA A 177 16.27 -9.66 1.63
C ALA A 177 16.92 -8.60 0.72
N CYS A 178 16.23 -7.48 0.46
CA CYS A 178 16.75 -6.38 -0.34
C CYS A 178 17.97 -5.70 0.29
N VAL A 179 17.92 -5.45 1.61
CA VAL A 179 19.02 -4.81 2.35
C VAL A 179 20.25 -5.72 2.40
N VAL A 180 20.07 -7.01 2.68
CA VAL A 180 21.17 -8.00 2.66
C VAL A 180 21.79 -8.07 1.27
N PHE A 181 20.99 -8.16 0.22
CA PHE A 181 21.51 -8.19 -1.15
C PHE A 181 22.29 -6.92 -1.51
N HIS A 182 21.78 -5.75 -1.14
CA HIS A 182 22.45 -4.47 -1.39
C HIS A 182 23.76 -4.35 -0.60
N ALA A 183 23.75 -4.74 0.68
CA ALA A 183 24.92 -4.73 1.54
C ALA A 183 26.02 -5.67 1.03
N LEU A 184 25.67 -6.89 0.59
CA LEU A 184 26.60 -7.85 0.00
C LEU A 184 27.20 -7.34 -1.31
N LYS A 185 26.37 -6.74 -2.18
CA LYS A 185 26.83 -6.23 -3.48
C LYS A 185 27.77 -5.04 -3.35
N ASN A 186 27.50 -4.15 -2.39
CA ASN A 186 28.24 -2.89 -2.26
C ASN A 186 29.27 -2.90 -1.12
N ASN A 187 29.48 -4.05 -0.46
CA ASN A 187 30.32 -4.18 0.75
C ASN A 187 30.01 -3.12 1.81
N GLN A 188 28.71 -2.82 2.00
CA GLN A 188 28.24 -1.83 2.96
C GLN A 188 27.75 -2.50 4.24
N SER A 189 27.91 -1.80 5.37
CA SER A 189 27.32 -2.22 6.64
C SER A 189 25.80 -2.16 6.58
N LEU A 190 25.14 -3.20 7.10
CA LEU A 190 23.68 -3.24 7.24
C LEU A 190 23.13 -2.07 8.06
N ARG A 191 23.93 -1.55 9.00
CA ARG A 191 23.54 -0.46 9.92
C ARG A 191 23.42 0.90 9.24
N ASP A 192 24.12 1.09 8.12
CA ASP A 192 24.19 2.38 7.43
C ASP A 192 23.18 2.45 6.28
N THR A 193 22.51 1.33 5.98
CA THR A 193 21.51 1.26 4.90
C THR A 193 20.17 1.76 5.40
N LYS A 194 19.73 2.92 4.90
CA LYS A 194 18.39 3.44 5.18
C LYS A 194 17.33 2.59 4.47
N ILE A 195 16.24 2.32 5.18
CA ILE A 195 15.12 1.50 4.69
C ILE A 195 13.90 2.39 4.55
N ALA A 196 13.29 2.35 3.36
CA ALA A 196 12.01 3.01 3.10
C ALA A 196 10.87 2.10 3.57
N PHE A 197 10.47 2.26 4.83
CA PHE A 197 9.53 1.38 5.52
C PHE A 197 8.20 1.22 4.77
N VAL A 198 7.58 2.34 4.39
CA VAL A 198 6.26 2.38 3.74
C VAL A 198 6.34 1.77 2.33
N SER A 199 7.50 1.85 1.68
CA SER A 199 7.75 1.17 0.40
C SER A 199 7.66 -0.35 0.51
N TYR A 200 8.34 -0.92 1.50
CA TYR A 200 8.30 -2.36 1.73
C TYR A 200 6.98 -2.82 2.33
N LEU A 201 6.32 -1.95 3.11
CA LEU A 201 4.98 -2.21 3.62
C LEU A 201 3.97 -2.34 2.48
N PHE A 202 4.04 -1.47 1.46
CA PHE A 202 3.22 -1.58 0.27
C PHE A 202 3.43 -2.90 -0.48
N LEU A 203 4.69 -3.33 -0.64
CA LEU A 203 4.99 -4.65 -1.23
C LEU A 203 4.44 -5.81 -0.38
N GLY A 204 4.53 -5.69 0.94
CA GLY A 204 3.90 -6.62 1.89
C GLY A 204 2.38 -6.70 1.72
N THR A 205 1.72 -5.56 1.50
CA THR A 205 0.27 -5.50 1.24
C THR A 205 -0.09 -6.18 -0.07
N LEU A 206 0.68 -5.95 -1.14
CA LEU A 206 0.46 -6.67 -2.41
C LEU A 206 0.64 -8.18 -2.24
N GLY A 207 1.69 -8.61 -1.54
CA GLY A 207 1.93 -10.02 -1.25
C GLY A 207 0.81 -10.64 -0.42
N PHE A 208 0.33 -9.95 0.61
CA PHE A 208 -0.78 -10.40 1.45
C PHE A 208 -2.07 -10.57 0.64
N ILE A 209 -2.45 -9.56 -0.15
CA ILE A 209 -3.62 -9.60 -1.03
C ILE A 209 -3.51 -10.81 -1.97
N LEU A 210 -2.36 -10.97 -2.64
CA LEU A 210 -2.11 -12.08 -3.57
C LEU A 210 -2.22 -13.46 -2.88
N ILE A 211 -1.65 -13.62 -1.69
CA ILE A 211 -1.76 -14.87 -0.94
C ILE A 211 -3.22 -15.16 -0.58
N GLU A 212 -3.94 -14.18 -0.03
CA GLU A 212 -5.35 -14.37 0.38
C GLU A 212 -6.25 -14.68 -0.82
N SER A 213 -6.02 -14.11 -2.01
CA SER A 213 -6.79 -14.49 -3.21
C SER A 213 -6.51 -15.90 -3.68
N ILE A 214 -5.23 -16.31 -3.72
CA ILE A 214 -4.86 -17.68 -4.07
C ILE A 214 -5.50 -18.67 -3.10
N PHE A 215 -5.38 -18.44 -1.79
CA PHE A 215 -5.99 -19.32 -0.79
C PHE A 215 -7.52 -19.35 -0.92
N ARG A 216 -8.19 -18.24 -1.24
CA ARG A 216 -9.64 -18.25 -1.41
C ARG A 216 -10.10 -19.12 -2.60
N GLU A 217 -9.31 -19.24 -3.66
CA GLU A 217 -9.61 -20.13 -4.80
C GLU A 217 -9.49 -21.61 -4.48
N PHE A 218 -8.66 -22.00 -3.51
CA PHE A 218 -8.45 -23.41 -3.16
C PHE A 218 -9.46 -23.96 -2.15
N TYR A 219 -10.23 -23.09 -1.49
CA TYR A 219 -11.15 -23.46 -0.41
C TYR A 219 -12.64 -23.22 -0.74
N VAL A 220 -12.95 -22.81 -1.97
CA VAL A 220 -14.32 -22.72 -2.53
C VAL A 220 -14.45 -23.74 -3.66
#